data_AF-A0A0S8EHY2-F1
#
_entry.id   AF-A0A0S8EHY2-F1
#
_cell.length_a   1.000
_cell.length_b   1.000
_cell.length_c   1.000
_cell.angle_alpha   90.00
_cell.angle_beta   90.00
_cell.angle_gamma   90.00
#
_symmetry.space_group_name_H-M   'P 1'
#
loop_
_entity.id
_entity.type
_entity.pdbx_description
1 polymer ?
#
loop_
_entity_poly.entity_id
_entity_poly.type
_entity_poly.pdbx_seq_one_letter_code
_entity_poly.pdbx_strand_id
1 'polypeptide(L)'
;LFGKAAALGEAFHITRHMESYPWDRIWTEMGRALGAEPRIVHVPTDTLVRYDPQWAGPLLGDKAWSVLFDNRKVMSVAGEFACAVSLEEGMRRAAAHYRRRADAYQPDEARHALLDRIAEDQSAVGG
;
A
#
# COMPACT_ATOMS: atom_id res chain seq x y z
N LEU A 1 -19.17 16.00 3.14
CA LEU A 1 -18.50 16.91 2.17
C LEU A 1 -19.48 17.38 1.10
N PHE A 2 -20.16 16.47 0.40
CA PHE A 2 -21.19 16.82 -0.58
C PHE A 2 -22.26 17.76 0.00
N GLY A 3 -22.58 18.83 -0.74
CA GLY A 3 -23.59 19.81 -0.34
C GLY A 3 -23.20 20.75 0.82
N LYS A 4 -21.95 20.73 1.29
CA LYS A 4 -21.48 21.63 2.37
C LYS A 4 -20.70 22.80 1.76
N ALA A 5 -21.19 24.03 1.94
CA ALA A 5 -20.52 25.24 1.44
C ALA A 5 -19.08 25.38 1.98
N ALA A 6 -18.85 25.00 3.25
CA ALA A 6 -17.54 24.98 3.89
C ALA A 6 -16.54 23.97 3.30
N ALA A 7 -16.96 23.13 2.33
CA ALA A 7 -16.06 22.24 1.60
C ALA A 7 -15.58 22.82 0.26
N LEU A 8 -16.16 23.92 -0.22
CA LEU A 8 -15.82 24.50 -1.53
C LEU A 8 -14.44 25.14 -1.47
N GLY A 9 -13.56 24.79 -2.42
CA GLY A 9 -12.20 25.32 -2.51
C GLY A 9 -11.21 24.73 -1.49
N GLU A 10 -11.64 23.76 -0.68
CA GLU A 10 -10.84 23.22 0.42
C GLU A 10 -10.25 21.84 0.08
N ALA A 11 -9.02 21.59 0.51
CA ALA A 11 -8.39 20.26 0.49
C ALA A 11 -8.61 19.52 1.81
N PHE A 12 -8.94 18.22 1.74
CA PHE A 12 -9.19 17.37 2.91
C PHE A 12 -8.39 16.07 2.81
N HIS A 13 -7.86 15.61 3.94
CA HIS A 13 -7.37 14.24 4.07
C HIS A 13 -8.55 13.30 4.34
N ILE A 14 -8.62 12.21 3.58
CA ILE A 14 -9.59 11.12 3.78
C ILE A 14 -8.77 9.85 4.01
N THR A 15 -8.31 9.69 5.24
CA THR A 15 -7.39 8.62 5.62
C THR A 15 -7.78 8.01 6.96
N ARG A 16 -7.15 6.92 7.38
CA ARG A 16 -7.24 6.46 8.76
C ARG A 16 -6.25 7.27 9.60
N HIS A 17 -6.72 8.01 10.60
CA HIS A 17 -5.88 8.93 11.40
C HIS A 17 -5.43 8.37 12.75
N MET A 18 -6.04 7.27 13.22
CA MET A 18 -5.74 6.68 14.54
C MET A 18 -4.84 5.44 14.48
N GLU A 19 -4.60 4.89 13.28
CA GLU A 19 -3.75 3.71 13.11
C GLU A 19 -3.00 3.81 11.78
N SER A 20 -1.73 3.42 11.80
CA SER A 20 -0.93 3.16 10.60
C SER A 20 -0.60 1.67 10.51
N TYR A 21 -0.51 1.16 9.28
CA TYR A 21 -0.09 -0.21 9.04
C TYR A 21 1.30 -0.25 8.40
N PRO A 22 2.29 -0.90 9.02
CA PRO A 22 3.57 -1.17 8.38
C PRO A 22 3.39 -2.02 7.11
N TRP A 23 4.32 -1.88 6.16
CA TRP A 23 4.33 -2.65 4.91
C TRP A 23 4.24 -4.16 5.15
N ASP A 24 5.00 -4.69 6.12
CA ASP A 24 4.97 -6.12 6.44
C ASP A 24 3.59 -6.59 6.85
N ARG A 25 2.87 -5.81 7.67
CA ARG A 25 1.51 -6.14 8.07
C ARG A 25 0.55 -6.15 6.88
N ILE A 26 0.68 -5.17 5.98
CA ILE A 26 -0.12 -5.10 4.75
C ILE A 26 0.07 -6.37 3.91
N TRP A 27 1.32 -6.80 3.70
CA TRP A 27 1.63 -7.99 2.93
C TRP A 27 1.18 -9.28 3.62
N THR A 28 1.38 -9.40 4.93
CA THR A 28 0.90 -10.56 5.71
C THR A 28 -0.61 -10.71 5.65
N GLU A 29 -1.38 -9.63 5.82
CA GLU A 29 -2.85 -9.71 5.71
C GLU A 29 -3.31 -10.02 4.26
N MET A 30 -2.58 -9.55 3.25
CA MET A 30 -2.87 -9.90 1.86
C MET A 30 -2.62 -11.40 1.59
N GLY A 31 -1.51 -11.94 2.08
CA GLY A 31 -1.21 -13.37 2.00
C GLY A 31 -2.30 -14.22 2.63
N ARG A 32 -2.69 -13.89 3.87
CA ARG A 32 -3.81 -14.56 4.56
C ARG A 32 -5.11 -14.53 3.74
N ALA A 33 -5.48 -13.39 3.17
CA ALA A 33 -6.68 -13.26 2.35
C ALA A 33 -6.64 -14.09 1.06
N LEU A 34 -5.44 -14.32 0.51
CA LEU A 34 -5.22 -15.17 -0.67
C LEU A 34 -5.01 -16.65 -0.31
N GLY A 35 -4.73 -16.98 0.95
CA GLY A 35 -4.39 -18.33 1.39
C GLY A 35 -2.95 -18.71 1.07
N ALA A 36 -2.05 -17.73 1.05
CA ALA A 36 -0.63 -17.89 0.75
C ALA A 36 0.23 -17.26 1.85
N GLU A 37 1.38 -17.87 2.16
CA GLU A 37 2.35 -17.30 3.10
C GLU A 37 3.32 -16.37 2.32
N PRO A 38 3.38 -15.07 2.61
CA PRO A 38 4.26 -14.15 1.89
C PRO A 38 5.74 -14.40 2.24
N ARG A 39 6.58 -14.48 1.21
CA ARG A 39 8.04 -14.36 1.37
C ARG A 39 8.44 -12.88 1.28
N ILE A 40 8.60 -12.23 2.43
CA ILE A 40 8.97 -10.81 2.50
C ILE A 40 10.49 -10.68 2.52
N VAL A 41 11.02 -9.89 1.58
CA VAL A 41 12.45 -9.55 1.49
C VAL A 41 12.58 -8.03 1.58
N HIS A 42 13.30 -7.54 2.58
CA HIS A 42 13.53 -6.11 2.78
C HIS A 42 14.76 -5.66 2.00
N VAL A 43 14.56 -4.76 1.04
CA VAL A 43 15.63 -4.24 0.18
C VAL A 43 15.77 -2.73 0.42
N PRO A 44 16.99 -2.21 0.68
CA PRO A 44 17.20 -0.77 0.79
C PRO A 44 16.81 -0.02 -0.50
N THR A 45 16.22 1.17 -0.36
CA THR A 45 15.82 2.00 -1.50
C THR A 45 16.97 2.27 -2.46
N ASP A 46 18.15 2.61 -1.94
CA ASP A 46 19.33 2.87 -2.78
C ASP A 46 19.76 1.65 -3.59
N THR A 47 19.52 0.43 -3.08
CA THR A 47 19.75 -0.80 -3.82
C THR A 47 18.71 -0.96 -4.93
N LEU A 48 17.43 -0.80 -4.63
CA LEU A 48 16.34 -0.88 -5.62
C LEU A 48 16.56 0.11 -6.78
N VAL A 49 16.98 1.34 -6.48
CA VAL A 49 17.24 2.39 -7.49
C VAL A 49 18.42 2.05 -8.41
N ARG A 50 19.36 1.21 -7.98
CA ARG A 50 20.45 0.72 -8.85
C ARG A 50 19.96 -0.27 -9.90
N TYR A 51 18.91 -1.02 -9.63
CA TYR A 51 18.27 -1.92 -10.60
C TYR A 51 17.39 -1.16 -11.58
N ASP A 52 16.62 -0.19 -11.08
CA ASP A 52 15.78 0.68 -11.91
C ASP A 52 15.84 2.13 -11.40
N PRO A 53 16.62 3.01 -12.06
CA PRO A 53 16.73 4.41 -11.69
C PRO A 53 15.38 5.17 -11.70
N GLN A 54 14.38 4.70 -12.45
CA GLN A 54 13.07 5.34 -12.51
C GLN A 54 12.30 5.19 -11.18
N TRP A 55 12.70 4.24 -10.32
CA TRP A 55 12.07 4.03 -9.01
C TRP A 55 12.50 5.05 -7.96
N ALA A 56 13.53 5.87 -8.21
CA ALA A 56 14.00 6.87 -7.24
C ALA A 56 12.88 7.79 -6.75
N GLY A 57 12.11 8.37 -7.67
CA GLY A 57 10.99 9.26 -7.32
C GLY A 57 9.90 8.55 -6.51
N PRO A 58 9.27 7.49 -7.05
CA PRO A 58 8.19 6.77 -6.36
C PRO A 58 8.60 6.09 -5.04
N LEU A 59 9.87 5.76 -4.84
CA LEU A 59 10.35 5.15 -3.59
C LEU A 59 10.67 6.21 -2.54
N LEU A 60 11.50 7.20 -2.89
CA LEU A 60 11.96 8.22 -1.94
C LEU A 60 10.85 9.22 -1.57
N GLY A 61 9.95 9.53 -2.51
CA GLY A 61 8.82 10.43 -2.28
C GLY A 61 7.68 9.78 -1.50
N ASP A 62 7.25 8.59 -1.92
CA ASP A 62 5.95 8.05 -1.49
C ASP A 62 6.02 6.86 -0.53
N LYS A 63 7.14 6.11 -0.50
CA LYS A 63 7.20 4.81 0.21
C LYS A 63 8.24 4.75 1.33
N ALA A 64 9.18 5.69 1.35
CA ALA A 64 10.22 5.76 2.38
C ALA A 64 9.70 6.24 3.73
N TRP A 65 8.71 7.14 3.74
CA TRP A 65 8.21 7.78 4.95
C TRP A 65 6.81 7.30 5.31
N SER A 66 6.61 6.94 6.57
CA SER A 66 5.27 6.71 7.12
C SER A 66 4.50 8.03 7.15
N VAL A 67 3.27 8.01 6.65
CA VAL A 67 2.39 9.19 6.64
C VAL A 67 1.22 8.99 7.60
N LEU A 68 1.17 9.84 8.63
CA LEU A 68 0.05 9.95 9.56
C LEU A 68 -0.62 11.31 9.32
N PHE A 69 -1.91 11.29 9.00
CA PHE A 69 -2.64 12.49 8.63
C PHE A 69 -3.68 12.87 9.68
N ASP A 70 -3.87 14.18 9.85
CA ASP A 70 -4.90 14.74 10.71
C ASP A 70 -6.23 14.87 9.96
N ASN A 71 -7.28 14.25 10.51
CA ASN A 71 -8.63 14.28 9.94
C ASN A 71 -9.58 15.27 10.63
N ARG A 72 -9.11 16.09 11.59
CA ARG A 72 -9.97 17.06 12.29
C ARG A 72 -10.70 17.99 11.33
N LYS A 73 -10.05 18.39 10.22
CA LYS A 73 -10.65 19.25 9.20
C LYS A 73 -11.83 18.60 8.48
N VAL A 74 -11.72 17.33 8.09
CA VAL A 74 -12.86 16.65 7.44
C VAL A 74 -13.99 16.44 8.45
N MET A 75 -13.66 16.15 9.71
CA MET A 75 -14.65 15.97 10.77
C MET A 75 -15.42 17.25 11.11
N SER A 76 -14.77 18.41 11.09
CA SER A 76 -15.46 19.69 11.37
C SER A 76 -16.51 20.04 10.31
N VAL A 77 -16.41 19.48 9.10
CA VAL A 77 -17.34 19.75 7.99
C VAL A 77 -18.33 18.60 7.76
N ALA A 78 -17.86 17.36 7.86
CA ALA A 78 -18.63 16.16 7.55
C ALA A 78 -19.30 15.52 8.78
N GLY A 79 -18.94 15.94 10.01
CA GLY A 79 -19.35 15.27 11.24
C GLY A 79 -18.42 14.12 11.59
N GLU A 80 -18.91 13.15 12.36
CA GLU A 80 -18.13 11.98 12.74
C GLU A 80 -17.62 11.22 11.50
N PHE A 81 -16.31 10.99 11.43
CA PHE A 81 -15.65 10.27 10.35
C PHE A 81 -14.89 9.08 10.93
N ALA A 82 -15.30 7.87 10.56
CA ALA A 82 -14.65 6.64 10.99
C ALA A 82 -14.35 5.73 9.80
N CYS A 83 -13.14 5.17 9.77
CA CYS A 83 -12.80 4.09 8.87
C CYS A 83 -13.32 2.77 9.45
N ALA A 84 -14.55 2.39 9.13
CA ALA A 84 -15.19 1.20 9.69
C ALA A 84 -14.60 -0.13 9.18
N VAL A 85 -13.92 -0.11 8.03
CA VAL A 85 -13.31 -1.30 7.43
C VAL A 85 -11.88 -1.46 7.96
N SER A 86 -11.62 -2.57 8.65
CA SER A 86 -10.27 -2.95 9.10
C SER A 86 -9.37 -3.34 7.92
N LEU A 87 -8.06 -3.39 8.15
CA LEU A 87 -7.11 -3.88 7.13
C LEU A 87 -7.47 -5.29 6.65
N GLU A 88 -7.74 -6.20 7.58
CA GLU A 88 -8.09 -7.60 7.30
C GLU A 88 -9.34 -7.71 6.43
N GLU A 89 -10.43 -7.04 6.83
CA GLU A 89 -11.68 -7.05 6.06
C GLU A 89 -11.50 -6.40 4.68
N GLY A 90 -10.71 -5.33 4.61
CA GLY A 90 -10.33 -4.68 3.35
C GLY A 90 -9.59 -5.64 2.41
N MET A 91 -8.59 -6.35 2.91
CA MET A 91 -7.82 -7.34 2.15
C MET A 91 -8.68 -8.52 1.70
N ARG A 92 -9.58 -9.02 2.56
CA ARG A 92 -10.53 -10.07 2.20
C ARG A 92 -11.44 -9.65 1.04
N ARG A 93 -11.97 -8.42 1.07
CA ARG A 93 -12.79 -7.87 -0.03
C ARG A 93 -11.98 -7.72 -1.32
N ALA A 94 -10.76 -7.21 -1.23
CA ALA A 94 -9.86 -7.05 -2.36
C ALA A 94 -9.51 -8.41 -2.99
N ALA A 95 -9.16 -9.41 -2.19
CA ALA A 95 -8.87 -10.77 -2.64
C ALA A 95 -10.09 -11.41 -3.32
N ALA A 96 -11.29 -11.24 -2.77
CA ALA A 96 -12.52 -11.71 -3.42
C ALA A 96 -12.74 -11.05 -4.79
N HIS A 97 -12.42 -9.76 -4.92
CA HIS A 97 -12.49 -9.06 -6.21
C HIS A 97 -11.44 -9.59 -7.20
N TYR A 98 -10.20 -9.77 -6.74
CA TYR A 98 -9.11 -10.31 -7.55
C TYR A 98 -9.44 -11.71 -8.09
N ARG A 99 -9.90 -12.64 -7.24
CA ARG A 99 -10.24 -14.02 -7.64
C ARG A 99 -11.24 -14.09 -8.79
N ARG A 100 -12.18 -13.13 -8.89
CA ARG A 100 -13.16 -13.08 -9.99
C ARG A 100 -12.57 -12.62 -11.33
N ARG A 101 -11.35 -12.11 -11.34
CA ARG A 101 -10.68 -11.49 -12.49
C ARG A 101 -9.32 -12.12 -12.77
N ALA A 102 -8.90 -13.09 -11.96
CA ALA A 102 -7.56 -13.68 -12.02
C ALA A 102 -7.27 -14.29 -13.40
N ASP A 103 -8.25 -14.93 -14.03
CA ASP A 103 -8.09 -15.54 -15.36
C ASP A 103 -7.78 -14.53 -16.47
N ALA A 104 -8.14 -13.26 -16.28
CA ALA A 104 -7.89 -12.17 -17.22
C ALA A 104 -6.64 -11.35 -16.86
N TYR A 105 -5.97 -11.66 -15.75
CA TYR A 105 -4.75 -10.98 -15.35
C TYR A 105 -3.58 -11.48 -16.22
N GLN A 106 -2.85 -10.53 -16.82
CA GLN A 106 -1.65 -10.81 -17.59
C GLN A 106 -0.46 -10.24 -16.81
N PRO A 107 0.45 -11.08 -16.30
CA PRO A 107 1.62 -10.61 -15.58
C PRO A 107 2.63 -9.94 -16.52
N ASP A 108 3.39 -8.99 -15.99
CA ASP A 108 4.57 -8.46 -16.65
C ASP A 108 5.76 -9.34 -16.30
N GLU A 109 6.07 -10.30 -17.18
CA GLU A 109 7.12 -11.30 -16.96
C GLU A 109 8.51 -10.67 -16.77
N ALA A 110 8.81 -9.58 -17.49
CA ALA A 110 10.10 -8.90 -17.37
C ALA A 110 10.24 -8.26 -15.98
N ARG A 111 9.15 -7.65 -15.50
CA ARG A 111 9.10 -7.08 -14.15
C ARG A 111 9.17 -8.16 -13.07
N HIS A 112 8.48 -9.29 -13.24
CA HIS A 112 8.54 -10.41 -12.30
C HIS A 112 9.96 -10.96 -12.19
N ALA A 113 10.61 -11.24 -13.32
CA ALA A 113 11.99 -11.73 -13.34
C ALA A 113 13.00 -10.73 -12.74
N LEU A 114 12.75 -9.43 -12.86
CA LEU A 114 13.56 -8.40 -12.18
C LEU A 114 13.38 -8.47 -10.66
N LEU A 115 12.13 -8.53 -10.18
CA LEU A 115 11.84 -8.60 -8.75
C LEU A 115 12.37 -9.88 -8.09
N ASP A 116 12.27 -11.03 -8.78
CA ASP A 116 12.83 -12.29 -8.30
C ASP A 116 14.34 -12.21 -8.14
N ARG A 117 15.05 -11.68 -9.13
CA ARG A 117 16.50 -11.47 -9.08
C ARG A 117 16.91 -10.55 -7.92
N ILE A 118 16.22 -9.42 -7.75
CA ILE A 118 16.48 -8.51 -6.64
C ILE A 118 16.31 -9.22 -5.29
N ALA A 119 15.24 -10.01 -5.15
CA ALA A 119 14.97 -10.75 -3.93
C ALA A 119 16.03 -11.82 -3.65
N GLU A 120 16.48 -12.55 -4.68
CA GLU A 120 17.58 -13.52 -4.59
C GLU A 120 18.89 -12.85 -4.18
N ASP A 121 19.29 -11.78 -4.89
CA ASP A 121 20.52 -11.04 -4.62
C ASP A 121 20.52 -10.48 -3.20
N GLN A 122 19.42 -9.87 -2.74
CA GLN A 122 19.29 -9.38 -1.37
C GLN A 122 19.36 -10.50 -0.33
N SER A 123 18.72 -11.65 -0.60
CA SER A 123 18.74 -12.79 0.33
C SER A 123 20.15 -13.38 0.48
N ALA A 124 20.97 -13.30 -0.57
CA ALA A 124 22.34 -13.82 -0.58
C ALA A 124 23.32 -12.98 0.26
N VAL A 125 23.05 -11.67 0.45
CA VAL A 125 23.94 -10.78 1.23
C VAL A 125 23.78 -11.00 2.75
N GLY A 126 22.75 -11.75 3.18
CA GLY A 126 22.38 -11.90 4.58
C GLY A 126 21.60 -10.69 5.08
N GLY A 127 20.41 -10.93 5.64
CA GLY A 127 19.56 -9.90 6.26
C GLY A 127 20.13 -9.38 7.56
#